data_AF-A0A7X8IUV1-F1
#
_entry.id   AF-A0A7X8IUV1-F1
#
_cell.length_a   1.000
_cell.length_b   1.000
_cell.length_c   1.000
_cell.angle_alpha   90.00
_cell.angle_beta   90.00
_cell.angle_gamma   90.00
#
_symmetry.space_group_name_H-M   'P 1'
#
loop_
_entity.id
_entity.type
_entity.pdbx_description
1 polymer ?
#
loop_
_entity_poly.entity_id
_entity_poly.type
_entity_poly.pdbx_seq_one_letter_code
_entity_poly.pdbx_strand_id
1 'polypeptide(L)'
;MKGILFGIIFLIISILLIPTFILKICDISVPSRDMPIEKQIVESDLVISVYNHNTKKNMELELEEYVIGVVAAEAPAAFEMEALKAQAIAARTYALWRKSVYGDKGCPDHIGAIVCTSHLHCQEWLSTEELKERHGKKWMKQYLPRIEEAVESTKGIIMTYNMQPIEPLYHSASGG
;
A
#
# COMPACT_ATOMS: atom_id res chain seq x y z
N MET A 1 2.93 59.89 -25.96
CA MET A 1 3.82 58.75 -25.65
C MET A 1 4.20 58.67 -24.16
N LYS A 2 4.60 59.77 -23.50
CA LYS A 2 4.98 59.74 -22.06
C LYS A 2 3.86 59.28 -21.11
N GLY A 3 2.60 59.67 -21.37
CA GLY A 3 1.45 59.23 -20.56
C GLY A 3 1.10 57.75 -20.70
N ILE A 4 1.30 57.17 -21.90
CA ILE A 4 1.09 55.74 -22.15
C ILE A 4 2.16 54.92 -21.42
N LEU A 5 3.41 55.38 -21.46
CA LEU A 5 4.51 54.75 -20.72
C LEU A 5 4.26 54.75 -19.21
N PHE A 6 3.75 55.86 -18.66
CA PHE A 6 3.38 55.95 -17.24
C PHE A 6 2.22 55.00 -16.87
N GLY A 7 1.22 54.87 -17.74
CA GLY A 7 0.11 53.93 -17.57
C GLY A 7 0.56 52.47 -17.54
N ILE A 8 1.48 52.08 -18.43
CA ILE A 8 2.03 50.71 -18.48
C ILE A 8 2.84 50.40 -17.23
N ILE A 9 3.67 51.35 -16.77
CA ILE A 9 4.46 51.18 -15.53
C ILE A 9 3.53 50.99 -14.32
N PHE A 10 2.47 51.79 -14.22
CA PHE A 10 1.50 51.67 -13.13
C PHE A 10 0.77 50.32 -13.15
N LEU A 11 0.38 49.83 -14.34
CA LEU A 11 -0.26 48.53 -14.51
C LEU A 11 0.64 47.38 -14.00
N ILE A 12 1.91 47.36 -14.42
CA ILE A 12 2.89 46.34 -14.02
C ILE A 12 3.12 46.37 -12.50
N ILE A 13 3.25 47.57 -11.92
CA ILE A 13 3.40 47.73 -10.47
C ILE A 13 2.17 47.20 -9.73
N SER A 14 0.96 47.46 -10.23
CA SER A 14 -0.27 46.95 -9.62
C SER A 14 -0.35 45.41 -9.68
N ILE A 15 0.04 44.79 -10.79
CA ILE A 15 0.04 43.33 -10.98
C ILE A 15 1.02 42.65 -10.02
N LEU A 16 2.11 43.32 -9.64
CA LEU A 16 3.10 42.78 -8.70
C LEU A 16 2.74 43.06 -7.23
N LEU A 17 2.18 44.24 -6.93
CA LEU A 17 1.86 44.65 -5.57
C LEU A 17 0.53 44.10 -5.05
N ILE A 18 -0.49 43.95 -5.90
CA ILE A 18 -1.81 43.48 -5.45
C ILE A 18 -1.76 42.04 -4.92
N PRO A 19 -1.11 41.06 -5.60
CA PRO A 19 -1.01 39.70 -5.08
C PRO A 19 -0.21 39.61 -3.78
N THR A 20 0.88 40.39 -3.66
CA THR A 20 1.71 40.40 -2.44
C THR A 20 0.98 41.06 -1.26
N PHE A 21 0.12 42.03 -1.54
CA PHE A 21 -0.76 42.65 -0.55
C PHE A 21 -1.88 41.70 -0.11
N ILE A 22 -2.50 40.96 -1.05
CA ILE A 22 -3.50 39.92 -0.75
C ILE A 22 -2.90 38.83 0.14
N LEU A 23 -1.68 38.36 -0.16
CA LEU A 23 -0.98 37.35 0.66
C LEU A 23 -0.63 37.82 2.08
N LYS A 24 -0.51 39.14 2.31
CA LYS A 24 -0.23 39.71 3.63
C LYS A 24 -1.48 40.05 4.45
N ILE A 25 -2.60 40.39 3.79
CA ILE A 25 -3.86 40.77 4.45
C ILE A 25 -4.73 39.55 4.72
N CYS A 26 -4.70 38.57 3.82
CA CYS A 26 -5.25 37.27 4.12
C CYS A 26 -4.19 36.48 4.89
N ASP A 27 -4.20 36.62 6.23
CA ASP A 27 -3.86 35.50 7.09
C ASP A 27 -4.91 34.41 6.85
N ILE A 28 -4.84 33.76 5.68
CA ILE A 28 -5.39 32.42 5.49
C ILE A 28 -4.52 31.55 6.39
N SER A 29 -4.94 31.53 7.65
CA SER A 29 -4.71 30.40 8.52
C SER A 29 -5.40 29.21 7.87
N VAL A 30 -4.70 28.60 6.90
CA VAL A 30 -4.92 27.18 6.62
C VAL A 30 -4.72 26.54 7.98
N PRO A 31 -5.75 25.94 8.61
CA PRO A 31 -5.51 25.19 9.82
C PRO A 31 -4.49 24.13 9.42
N SER A 32 -3.25 24.29 9.86
CA SER A 32 -2.28 23.22 9.68
C SER A 32 -2.89 22.07 10.45
N ARG A 33 -3.18 20.98 9.73
CA ARG A 33 -3.61 19.74 10.34
C ARG A 33 -2.40 19.05 10.97
N ASP A 34 -1.55 19.84 11.62
CA ASP A 34 -0.45 19.36 12.45
C ASP A 34 -1.02 19.16 13.84
N MET A 35 -1.96 18.22 13.93
CA MET A 35 -2.08 17.48 15.18
C MET A 35 -0.93 16.48 15.12
N PRO A 36 0.06 16.54 16.02
CA PRO A 36 0.92 15.39 16.23
C PRO A 36 0.00 14.34 16.85
N ILE A 37 -0.70 13.59 16.01
CA ILE A 37 -1.01 12.22 16.39
C ILE A 37 0.37 11.59 16.38
N GLU A 38 1.02 11.63 17.54
CA GLU A 38 2.03 10.66 17.88
C GLU A 38 1.30 9.32 17.83
N LYS A 39 1.17 8.77 16.61
CA LYS A 39 0.85 7.37 16.42
C LYS A 39 2.01 6.71 17.13
N GLN A 40 1.77 6.22 18.35
CA GLN A 40 2.55 5.11 18.85
C GLN A 40 2.58 4.11 17.71
N ILE A 41 3.73 3.99 17.07
CA ILE A 41 4.00 2.93 16.12
C ILE A 41 3.98 1.69 17.00
N VAL A 42 2.80 1.09 17.12
CA VAL A 42 2.68 -0.27 17.62
C VAL A 42 3.30 -1.09 16.51
N GLU A 43 4.56 -1.45 16.69
CA GLU A 43 5.23 -2.43 15.87
C GLU A 43 4.38 -3.70 15.94
N SER A 44 3.62 -3.96 14.87
CA SER A 44 2.68 -5.07 14.83
C SER A 44 3.46 -6.34 14.53
N ASP A 45 3.71 -7.12 15.56
CA ASP A 45 4.19 -8.50 15.55
C ASP A 45 3.09 -9.50 15.17
N LEU A 46 2.12 -9.06 14.35
CA LEU A 46 0.94 -9.87 14.04
C LEU A 46 1.35 -11.08 13.20
N VAL A 47 1.36 -12.24 13.85
CA VAL A 47 1.53 -13.54 13.20
C VAL A 47 0.17 -14.03 12.70
N ILE A 48 0.17 -14.60 11.49
CA ILE A 48 -1.00 -15.21 10.86
C ILE A 48 -0.74 -16.66 10.51
N SER A 49 -1.80 -17.48 10.55
CA SER A 49 -1.76 -18.86 10.11
C SER A 49 -2.09 -18.97 8.62
N VAL A 50 -1.16 -19.54 7.86
CA VAL A 50 -1.22 -19.69 6.40
C VAL A 50 -1.18 -21.17 6.05
N TYR A 51 -2.07 -21.62 5.17
CA TYR A 51 -2.03 -22.97 4.64
C TYR A 51 -1.21 -23.03 3.35
N ASN A 52 -0.12 -23.79 3.36
CA ASN A 52 0.64 -24.04 2.16
C ASN A 52 -0.05 -25.15 1.34
N HIS A 53 -0.61 -24.78 0.19
CA HIS A 53 -1.40 -25.70 -0.63
C HIS A 53 -0.56 -26.78 -1.33
N ASN A 54 0.76 -26.57 -1.47
CA ASN A 54 1.69 -27.52 -2.06
C ASN A 54 2.11 -28.58 -1.04
N THR A 55 2.54 -28.15 0.14
CA THR A 55 3.01 -29.06 1.20
C THR A 55 1.90 -29.62 2.07
N LYS A 56 0.67 -29.09 1.94
CA LYS A 56 -0.52 -29.45 2.72
C LYS A 56 -0.36 -29.21 4.24
N LYS A 57 0.43 -28.21 4.62
CA LYS A 57 0.73 -27.87 6.02
C LYS A 57 0.36 -26.43 6.35
N ASN A 58 -0.05 -26.20 7.60
CA ASN A 58 -0.16 -24.86 8.16
C ASN A 58 1.24 -24.36 8.55
N MET A 59 1.46 -23.07 8.32
CA MET A 59 2.64 -22.34 8.74
C MET A 59 2.21 -21.04 9.42
N GLU A 60 3.06 -20.52 10.28
CA GLU A 60 2.87 -19.23 10.93
C GLU A 60 3.89 -18.26 10.34
N LEU A 61 3.40 -17.11 9.88
CA LEU A 61 4.22 -16.06 9.27
C LEU A 61 3.85 -14.73 9.90
N GLU A 62 4.83 -13.83 10.03
CA GLU A 62 4.52 -12.43 10.26
C GLU A 62 3.68 -11.89 9.09
N LEU A 63 2.69 -11.04 9.39
CA LEU A 63 1.79 -10.52 8.37
C LEU A 63 2.57 -9.83 7.24
N GLU A 64 3.60 -9.05 7.58
CA GLU A 64 4.37 -8.31 6.59
C GLU A 64 5.27 -9.24 5.74
N GLU A 65 5.83 -10.31 6.32
CA GLU A 65 6.53 -11.36 5.57
C GLU A 65 5.57 -12.05 4.57
N TYR A 66 4.36 -12.37 5.03
CA TYR A 66 3.33 -12.92 4.15
C TYR A 66 3.00 -11.95 3.00
N VAL A 67 2.79 -10.66 3.29
CA VAL A 67 2.46 -9.65 2.28
C VAL A 67 3.58 -9.49 1.25
N ILE A 68 4.86 -9.56 1.64
CA ILE A 68 6.00 -9.55 0.70
C ILE A 68 5.87 -10.71 -0.30
N GLY A 69 5.62 -11.93 0.19
CA GLY A 69 5.47 -13.11 -0.66
C GLY A 69 4.28 -13.03 -1.61
N VAL A 70 3.18 -12.38 -1.19
CA VAL A 70 2.01 -12.15 -2.06
C VAL A 70 2.32 -11.14 -3.14
N VAL A 71 2.85 -9.97 -2.78
CA VAL A 71 3.15 -8.91 -3.76
C VAL A 71 4.16 -9.40 -4.79
N ALA A 72 5.16 -10.16 -4.36
CA ALA A 72 6.16 -10.76 -5.25
C ALA A 72 5.56 -11.78 -6.23
N ALA A 73 4.45 -12.43 -5.86
CA ALA A 73 3.83 -13.47 -6.66
C ALA A 73 2.67 -12.97 -7.55
N GLU A 74 1.96 -11.93 -7.13
CA GLU A 74 0.79 -11.37 -7.83
C GLU A 74 1.13 -10.20 -8.77
N ALA A 75 2.13 -9.40 -8.41
CA ALA A 75 2.48 -8.19 -9.16
C ALA A 75 3.86 -8.31 -9.82
N PRO A 76 4.00 -7.94 -11.11
CA PRO A 76 5.30 -7.81 -11.73
C PRO A 76 6.14 -6.79 -10.95
N ALA A 77 7.28 -7.22 -10.40
CA ALA A 77 8.15 -6.36 -9.59
C ALA A 77 8.76 -5.16 -10.35
N ALA A 78 8.59 -5.13 -11.67
CA ALA A 78 8.95 -4.00 -12.53
C ALA A 78 7.89 -2.89 -12.54
N PHE A 79 6.69 -3.12 -12.00
CA PHE A 79 5.64 -2.11 -11.89
C PHE A 79 6.10 -0.88 -11.10
N GLU A 80 5.34 0.20 -11.28
CA GLU A 80 5.56 1.45 -10.56
C GLU A 80 5.40 1.26 -9.05
N MET A 81 6.17 2.03 -8.27
CA MET A 81 6.20 1.90 -6.81
C MET A 81 4.80 2.05 -6.19
N GLU A 82 4.00 3.00 -6.67
CA GLU A 82 2.64 3.21 -6.16
C GLU A 82 1.70 2.05 -6.49
N ALA A 83 1.93 1.31 -7.58
CA ALA A 83 1.17 0.10 -7.90
C ALA A 83 1.55 -1.05 -6.95
N LEU A 84 2.84 -1.21 -6.63
CA LEU A 84 3.30 -2.20 -5.64
C LEU A 84 2.74 -1.89 -4.24
N LYS A 85 2.71 -0.62 -3.84
CA LYS A 85 2.11 -0.17 -2.58
C LYS A 85 0.62 -0.45 -2.53
N ALA A 86 -0.12 -0.17 -3.61
CA ALA A 86 -1.55 -0.48 -3.70
C ALA A 86 -1.80 -2.00 -3.56
N GLN A 87 -0.99 -2.83 -4.21
CA GLN A 87 -1.06 -4.28 -4.08
C GLN A 87 -0.77 -4.75 -2.66
N ALA A 88 0.24 -4.18 -1.99
CA ALA A 88 0.57 -4.50 -0.60
C ALA A 88 -0.60 -4.21 0.34
N ILE A 89 -1.25 -3.04 0.20
CA ILE A 89 -2.43 -2.66 0.97
C ILE A 89 -3.58 -3.65 0.70
N ALA A 90 -3.82 -4.03 -0.56
CA ALA A 90 -4.85 -5.00 -0.92
C ALA A 90 -4.59 -6.39 -0.31
N ALA A 91 -3.39 -6.93 -0.48
CA ALA A 91 -3.00 -8.23 0.06
C ALA A 91 -3.10 -8.28 1.60
N ARG A 92 -2.69 -7.21 2.28
CA ARG A 92 -2.80 -7.07 3.74
C ARG A 92 -4.26 -7.01 4.18
N THR A 93 -5.06 -6.20 3.49
CA THR A 93 -6.50 -6.08 3.76
C THR A 93 -7.19 -7.42 3.59
N TYR A 94 -6.85 -8.19 2.55
CA TYR A 94 -7.43 -9.50 2.29
C TYR A 94 -7.19 -10.47 3.46
N ALA A 95 -5.95 -10.56 3.95
CA ALA A 95 -5.60 -11.41 5.09
C ALA A 95 -6.39 -11.05 6.36
N LEU A 96 -6.50 -9.75 6.67
CA LEU A 96 -7.24 -9.29 7.85
C LEU A 96 -8.75 -9.45 7.70
N TRP A 97 -9.29 -9.21 6.50
CA TRP A 97 -10.69 -9.49 6.19
C TRP A 97 -11.00 -10.98 6.40
N ARG A 98 -10.17 -11.89 5.88
CA ARG A 98 -10.32 -13.35 6.10
C ARG A 98 -10.27 -13.69 7.59
N LYS A 99 -9.34 -13.10 8.35
CA LYS A 99 -9.29 -13.26 9.82
C LYS A 99 -10.59 -12.80 10.48
N SER A 100 -11.17 -11.68 10.04
CA SER A 100 -12.42 -11.16 10.60
C SER A 100 -13.63 -12.06 10.31
N VAL A 101 -13.64 -12.75 9.16
CA VAL A 101 -14.73 -13.64 8.74
C VAL A 101 -14.64 -15.01 9.41
N TYR A 102 -13.44 -15.61 9.46
CA TYR A 102 -13.26 -17.00 9.91
C TYR A 102 -12.72 -17.14 11.34
N GLY A 103 -12.16 -16.07 11.91
CA GLY A 103 -11.48 -16.11 13.21
C GLY A 103 -10.33 -17.12 13.25
N ASP A 104 -9.97 -17.54 14.45
CA ASP A 104 -8.82 -18.43 14.67
C ASP A 104 -9.07 -19.89 14.20
N LYS A 105 -10.32 -20.25 13.93
CA LYS A 105 -10.67 -21.58 13.38
C LYS A 105 -10.20 -21.74 11.93
N GLY A 106 -10.00 -20.64 11.22
CA GLY A 106 -9.61 -20.65 9.81
C GLY A 106 -10.74 -21.05 8.86
N CYS A 107 -10.40 -21.14 7.58
CA CYS A 107 -11.36 -21.48 6.52
C CYS A 107 -11.72 -22.98 6.55
N PRO A 108 -12.98 -23.37 6.23
CA PRO A 108 -13.36 -24.79 6.12
C PRO A 108 -12.48 -25.62 5.16
N ASP A 109 -11.96 -24.99 4.10
CA ASP A 109 -11.10 -25.67 3.10
C ASP A 109 -9.65 -25.86 3.59
N HIS A 110 -9.25 -25.15 4.65
CA HIS A 110 -7.94 -25.27 5.28
C HIS A 110 -8.02 -24.89 6.78
N ILE A 111 -8.47 -25.86 7.57
CA ILE A 111 -8.73 -25.71 9.01
C ILE A 111 -7.46 -25.23 9.73
N GLY A 112 -7.63 -24.24 10.60
CA GLY A 112 -6.55 -23.64 11.38
C GLY A 112 -5.72 -22.59 10.64
N ALA A 113 -6.03 -22.28 9.39
CA ALA A 113 -5.39 -21.22 8.61
C ALA A 113 -6.42 -20.20 8.08
N ILE A 114 -6.10 -18.90 8.18
CA ILE A 114 -6.99 -17.83 7.71
C ILE A 114 -6.89 -17.60 6.19
N VAL A 115 -5.73 -17.90 5.61
CA VAL A 115 -5.42 -17.78 4.17
C VAL A 115 -4.66 -19.00 3.67
N CYS A 116 -4.64 -19.23 2.36
CA CYS A 116 -3.77 -20.22 1.73
C CYS A 116 -2.89 -19.61 0.65
N THR A 117 -1.87 -20.35 0.23
CA THR A 117 -0.90 -19.90 -0.79
C THR A 117 -1.37 -20.12 -2.24
N SER A 118 -2.66 -20.36 -2.49
CA SER A 118 -3.19 -20.66 -3.83
C SER A 118 -4.03 -19.52 -4.37
N HIS A 119 -3.67 -19.00 -5.55
CA HIS A 119 -4.45 -17.97 -6.27
C HIS A 119 -5.86 -18.42 -6.67
N LEU A 120 -6.13 -19.73 -6.73
CA LEU A 120 -7.46 -20.26 -7.08
C LEU A 120 -8.48 -20.11 -5.93
N HIS A 121 -8.02 -19.79 -4.72
CA HIS A 121 -8.88 -19.72 -3.54
C HIS A 121 -8.62 -18.48 -2.68
N CYS A 122 -7.36 -18.10 -2.48
CA CYS A 122 -6.99 -16.88 -1.76
C CYS A 122 -6.21 -15.97 -2.71
N GLN A 123 -4.91 -15.86 -2.47
CA GLN A 123 -3.98 -15.06 -3.25
C GLN A 123 -2.71 -15.88 -3.45
N GLU A 124 -2.04 -15.67 -4.57
CA GLU A 124 -0.76 -16.31 -4.83
C GLU A 124 0.25 -15.89 -3.75
N TRP A 125 1.06 -16.85 -3.31
CA TRP A 125 2.16 -16.58 -2.38
C TRP A 125 3.32 -17.50 -2.69
N LEU A 126 4.53 -16.96 -2.66
CA LEU A 126 5.76 -17.71 -2.84
C LEU A 126 6.72 -17.42 -1.71
N SER A 127 7.39 -18.46 -1.23
CA SER A 127 8.48 -18.31 -0.27
C SER A 127 9.70 -17.65 -0.93
N THR A 128 10.61 -17.12 -0.11
CA THR A 128 11.87 -16.56 -0.58
C THR A 128 12.69 -17.56 -1.42
N GLU A 129 12.65 -18.84 -1.06
CA GLU A 129 13.27 -19.94 -1.81
C GLU A 129 12.59 -20.15 -3.16
N GLU A 130 11.26 -20.20 -3.20
CA GLU A 130 10.48 -20.36 -4.43
C GLU A 130 10.69 -19.17 -5.39
N LEU A 131 10.74 -17.94 -4.86
CA LEU A 131 11.07 -16.73 -5.63
C LEU A 131 12.47 -16.81 -6.23
N LYS A 132 13.45 -17.25 -5.44
CA LYS A 132 14.84 -17.39 -5.89
C LYS A 132 15.00 -18.49 -6.93
N GLU A 133 14.28 -19.59 -6.79
CA GLU A 133 14.26 -20.68 -7.78
C GLU A 133 13.61 -20.20 -9.08
N ARG A 134 12.47 -19.51 -8.99
CA ARG A 134 11.71 -19.03 -10.15
C ARG A 134 12.40 -17.93 -10.93
N HIS A 135 13.03 -16.96 -10.24
CA HIS A 135 13.56 -15.74 -10.87
C HIS A 135 15.09 -15.62 -10.84
N GLY A 136 15.77 -16.40 -10.02
CA GLY A 136 17.24 -16.40 -9.91
C GLY A 136 17.81 -15.23 -9.08
N LYS A 137 19.09 -15.34 -8.73
CA LYS A 137 19.79 -14.41 -7.81
C LYS A 137 19.79 -12.96 -8.27
N LYS A 138 19.86 -12.71 -9.58
CA LYS A 138 19.88 -11.34 -10.13
C LYS A 138 18.56 -10.64 -9.86
N TRP A 139 17.43 -11.33 -10.08
CA TRP A 139 16.11 -10.78 -9.79
C TRP A 139 15.96 -10.51 -8.30
N MET A 140 16.35 -11.46 -7.45
CA MET A 140 16.29 -11.28 -5.98
C MET A 140 17.03 -10.02 -5.54
N LYS A 141 18.23 -9.77 -6.07
CA LYS A 141 19.01 -8.57 -5.72
C LYS A 141 18.41 -7.26 -6.25
N GLN A 142 17.73 -7.30 -7.40
CA GLN A 142 17.26 -6.10 -8.09
C GLN A 142 15.83 -5.71 -7.69
N TYR A 143 14.96 -6.69 -7.50
CA TYR A 143 13.52 -6.48 -7.44
C TYR A 143 12.90 -6.76 -6.07
N LEU A 144 13.40 -7.76 -5.32
CA LEU A 144 12.88 -8.04 -3.98
C LEU A 144 12.96 -6.80 -3.06
N PRO A 145 14.06 -6.01 -3.03
CA PRO A 145 14.12 -4.80 -2.21
C PRO A 145 13.05 -3.76 -2.54
N ARG A 146 12.62 -3.67 -3.81
CA ARG A 146 11.54 -2.75 -4.22
C ARG A 146 10.19 -3.19 -3.66
N ILE A 147 9.96 -4.50 -3.60
CA ILE A 147 8.75 -5.08 -3.01
C ILE A 147 8.77 -4.87 -1.50
N GLU A 148 9.89 -5.18 -0.84
CA GLU A 148 10.09 -4.94 0.59
C GLU A 148 9.85 -3.47 0.94
N GLU A 149 10.38 -2.53 0.15
CA GLU A 149 10.14 -1.09 0.30
C GLU A 149 8.65 -0.72 0.16
N ALA A 150 7.94 -1.29 -0.81
CA ALA A 150 6.51 -1.05 -1.00
C ALA A 150 5.66 -1.57 0.18
N VAL A 151 6.02 -2.74 0.71
CA VAL A 151 5.34 -3.34 1.87
C VAL A 151 5.62 -2.52 3.13
N GLU A 152 6.89 -2.20 3.41
CA GLU A 152 7.30 -1.46 4.60
C GLU A 152 6.74 -0.03 4.59
N SER A 153 6.79 0.67 3.46
CA SER A 153 6.23 2.03 3.36
C SER A 153 4.70 2.09 3.48
N THR A 154 4.01 0.95 3.41
CA THR A 154 2.56 0.81 3.62
C THR A 154 2.20 -0.04 4.83
N LYS A 155 3.17 -0.29 5.73
CA LYS A 155 3.00 -1.15 6.89
C LYS A 155 1.79 -0.73 7.73
N GLY A 156 0.93 -1.70 8.04
CA GLY A 156 -0.31 -1.49 8.79
C GLY A 156 -1.40 -0.67 8.08
N ILE A 157 -1.20 -0.23 6.83
CA ILE A 157 -2.26 0.44 6.05
C ILE A 157 -3.16 -0.63 5.42
N ILE A 158 -4.47 -0.47 5.62
CA ILE A 158 -5.52 -1.33 5.07
C ILE A 158 -6.70 -0.50 4.53
N MET A 159 -7.49 -1.11 3.64
CA MET A 159 -8.73 -0.52 3.15
C MET A 159 -9.91 -0.90 4.04
N THR A 160 -10.75 0.08 4.35
CA THR A 160 -11.94 -0.12 5.19
C THR A 160 -13.18 0.51 4.60
N TYR A 161 -14.35 -0.05 4.93
CA TYR A 161 -15.67 0.52 4.70
C TYR A 161 -16.46 0.38 6.00
N ASN A 162 -17.07 1.47 6.47
CA ASN A 162 -17.71 1.52 7.80
C ASN A 162 -16.79 1.02 8.93
N MET A 163 -15.51 1.38 8.87
CA MET A 163 -14.47 0.97 9.84
C MET A 163 -14.23 -0.55 9.92
N GLN A 164 -14.70 -1.33 8.95
CA GLN A 164 -14.42 -2.76 8.82
C GLN A 164 -13.51 -3.00 7.60
N PRO A 165 -12.55 -3.94 7.66
CA PRO A 165 -11.79 -4.35 6.48
C PRO A 165 -12.73 -4.78 5.36
N ILE A 166 -12.49 -4.28 4.14
CA ILE A 166 -13.25 -4.71 2.96
C ILE A 166 -12.75 -6.07 2.47
N GLU A 167 -13.50 -6.72 1.58
CA GLU A 167 -12.98 -7.80 0.72
C GLU A 167 -12.34 -7.15 -0.54
N PRO A 168 -11.00 -7.10 -0.64
CA PRO A 168 -10.34 -6.31 -1.69
C PRO A 168 -10.06 -7.18 -2.93
N LEU A 169 -11.09 -7.52 -3.69
CA LEU A 169 -10.91 -8.31 -4.91
C LEU A 169 -10.07 -7.54 -5.95
N TYR A 170 -9.08 -8.21 -6.56
CA TYR A 170 -8.22 -7.66 -7.61
C TYR A 170 -7.97 -8.69 -8.72
N HIS A 171 -7.56 -8.22 -9.90
CA HIS A 171 -7.27 -9.06 -11.06
C HIS A 171 -6.27 -8.34 -11.99
N SER A 172 -5.69 -9.08 -12.96
CA SER A 172 -4.59 -8.60 -13.79
C SER A 172 -4.94 -7.43 -14.73
N ALA A 173 -6.02 -7.56 -15.51
CA ALA A 173 -6.42 -6.55 -16.49
C ALA A 173 -7.94 -6.59 -16.75
N SER A 174 -8.55 -5.41 -16.87
CA SER A 174 -9.97 -5.26 -17.22
C SER A 174 -10.15 -5.12 -18.74
N GLY A 175 -11.40 -5.17 -19.21
CA GLY A 175 -11.77 -4.93 -20.60
C GLY A 175 -11.86 -3.45 -21.02
N GLY A 176 -11.60 -2.52 -20.08
CA GLY A 176 -11.89 -1.09 -20.22
C GLY A 176 -13.06 -0.65 -19.36
#